data_AF-A0A8D2PE99-F1
#
_entry.id   AF-A0A8D2PE99-F1
#
_cell.length_a   1.000
_cell.length_b   1.000
_cell.length_c   1.000
_cell.angle_alpha   90.00
_cell.angle_beta   90.00
_cell.angle_gamma   90.00
#
_symmetry.space_group_name_H-M   'P 1'
#
loop_
_entity.id
_entity.type
_entity.pdbx_description
1 polymer ?
#
loop_
_entity_poly.entity_id
_entity_poly.type
_entity_poly.pdbx_seq_one_letter_code
_entity_poly.pdbx_strand_id
1 'polypeptide(L)'
;YSGKTIFLIFSFCHDNFPHGQRREEKENLNPPSALMSSFKSFQLELDTRHDKYERLVKLSRDITIESKRTIFLLHRFTSAPNGEEILSESEVKLDAVRRKIKQVAQELIGEDMYQFHRAISPGLQEYVEAVSFQYFIKTRSLISVEEINKQLIFTAEDREETTNMVKVFLFSIDKHLSGMEIQQ
;
A
#
# COMPACT_ATOMS: atom_id res chain seq x y z
N TYR A 1 29.60 -18.56 12.45
CA TYR A 1 28.72 -18.64 11.26
C TYR A 1 27.43 -17.92 11.61
N SER A 2 27.37 -16.59 11.51
CA SER A 2 27.32 -15.71 10.33
C SER A 2 25.87 -15.28 10.11
N GLY A 3 25.62 -14.02 10.43
CA GLY A 3 24.32 -13.37 10.36
C GLY A 3 24.44 -11.93 10.83
N LYS A 4 25.48 -11.22 10.35
CA LYS A 4 25.57 -9.78 10.43
C LYS A 4 24.74 -9.18 9.28
N THR A 5 24.22 -7.98 9.53
CA THR A 5 24.16 -6.85 8.59
C THR A 5 22.75 -6.27 8.36
N ILE A 6 22.59 -5.05 8.88
CA ILE A 6 21.64 -3.97 8.54
C ILE A 6 20.25 -4.05 9.20
N PHE A 7 20.23 -3.71 10.48
CA PHE A 7 19.20 -2.82 11.02
C PHE A 7 19.93 -1.50 11.35
N LEU A 8 19.92 -0.55 10.42
CA LEU A 8 20.48 0.77 10.64
C LEU A 8 19.41 1.83 10.37
N ILE A 9 19.14 2.57 11.43
CA ILE A 9 18.79 4.00 11.46
C ILE A 9 17.33 4.31 11.16
N PHE A 10 16.54 4.45 12.22
CA PHE A 10 15.95 5.74 12.61
C PHE A 10 15.66 5.70 14.11
N SER A 11 16.74 5.74 14.91
CA SER A 11 16.66 6.33 16.24
C SER A 11 16.83 7.82 16.00
N PHE A 12 15.73 8.56 15.96
CA PHE A 12 15.80 10.02 16.06
C PHE A 12 15.39 10.39 17.48
N CYS A 13 16.34 11.01 18.17
CA CYS A 13 16.25 11.45 19.54
C CYS A 13 14.95 12.22 19.81
N HIS A 14 14.31 11.88 20.93
CA HIS A 14 13.38 12.78 21.59
C HIS A 14 14.22 13.75 22.44
N ASP A 15 14.94 14.67 21.79
CA ASP A 15 15.62 15.75 22.50
C ASP A 15 14.57 16.79 22.92
N ASN A 16 14.32 16.83 24.23
CA ASN A 16 13.57 17.89 24.89
C ASN A 16 14.30 19.23 24.68
N PHE A 17 13.83 20.04 23.74
CA PHE A 17 14.24 21.44 23.66
C PHE A 17 13.49 22.25 24.73
N PRO A 18 14.20 23.05 25.57
CA PRO A 18 13.56 23.88 26.57
C PRO A 18 12.70 24.96 25.90
N HIS A 19 11.51 25.19 26.44
CA HIS A 19 10.65 26.33 26.07
C HIS A 19 11.35 27.65 26.40
N GLY A 20 12.08 28.19 25.42
CA GLY A 20 12.57 29.56 25.43
C GLY A 20 11.39 30.53 25.32
N GLN A 21 11.38 31.54 26.18
CA GLN A 21 10.37 32.60 26.25
C GLN A 21 10.05 33.19 24.87
N ARG A 22 8.77 33.18 24.52
CA ARG A 22 8.18 33.92 23.39
C ARG A 22 8.53 35.40 23.52
N ARG A 23 9.53 35.87 22.76
CA ARG A 23 9.66 37.29 22.44
C ARG A 23 8.57 37.62 21.42
N GLU A 24 7.69 38.53 21.80
CA GLU A 24 6.73 39.15 20.89
C GLU A 24 7.52 40.02 19.88
N GLU A 25 7.84 39.44 18.72
CA GLU A 25 8.40 40.20 17.61
C GLU A 25 7.27 40.86 16.84
N LYS A 26 7.31 42.20 16.82
CA LYS A 26 6.43 43.10 16.06
C LYS A 26 6.21 42.59 14.64
N GLU A 27 4.93 42.35 14.33
CA GLU A 27 4.41 42.07 13.01
C GLU A 27 4.73 43.24 12.05
N ASN A 28 5.85 43.15 11.33
CA ASN A 28 6.11 43.98 10.16
C ASN A 28 5.36 43.39 8.98
N LEU A 29 4.20 43.97 8.68
CA LEU A 29 3.37 43.67 7.52
C LEU A 29 4.07 44.11 6.21
N ASN A 30 5.09 43.37 5.78
CA ASN A 30 5.45 43.34 4.37
C ASN A 30 4.59 42.26 3.71
N PRO A 31 3.92 42.53 2.57
CA PRO A 31 3.26 41.47 1.81
C PRO A 31 4.28 40.37 1.52
N PRO A 32 3.91 39.08 1.61
CA PRO A 32 4.86 38.00 1.40
C PRO A 32 5.53 38.20 0.04
N SER A 33 6.86 38.26 0.06
CA SER A 33 7.64 38.36 -1.17
C SER A 33 7.22 37.22 -2.10
N ALA A 34 7.32 37.41 -3.42
CA ALA A 34 6.96 36.37 -4.39
C ALA A 34 7.64 35.02 -4.04
N LEU A 35 8.88 35.08 -3.54
CA LEU A 35 9.62 33.93 -3.02
C LEU A 35 8.94 33.26 -1.82
N MET A 36 8.50 34.04 -0.82
CA MET A 36 7.83 33.50 0.37
C MET A 36 6.48 32.87 0.02
N SER A 37 5.76 33.44 -0.95
CA SER A 37 4.53 32.85 -1.49
C SER A 37 4.81 31.52 -2.19
N SER A 38 5.88 31.42 -3.00
CA SER A 38 6.31 30.15 -3.60
C SER A 38 6.68 29.09 -2.57
N PHE A 39 7.41 29.43 -1.51
CA PHE A 39 7.74 28.48 -0.44
C PHE A 39 6.50 27.96 0.29
N LYS A 40 5.48 28.80 0.52
CA LYS A 40 4.20 28.34 1.09
C LYS A 40 3.47 27.36 0.17
N SER A 41 3.49 27.59 -1.14
CA SER A 41 2.91 26.65 -2.11
C SER A 41 3.65 25.31 -2.11
N PHE A 42 4.99 25.32 -2.09
CA PHE A 42 5.77 24.08 -2.00
C PHE A 42 5.54 23.34 -0.69
N GLN A 43 5.44 24.05 0.44
CA GLN A 43 5.11 23.44 1.72
C GLN A 43 3.76 22.71 1.65
N LEU A 44 2.72 23.38 1.15
CA LEU A 44 1.38 22.78 1.04
C LEU A 44 1.38 21.53 0.15
N GLU A 45 2.13 21.56 -0.96
CA GLU A 45 2.26 20.41 -1.85
C GLU A 45 2.96 19.23 -1.16
N LEU A 46 4.07 19.50 -0.46
CA LEU A 46 4.82 18.47 0.28
C LEU A 46 3.99 17.88 1.42
N ASP A 47 3.30 18.71 2.20
CA ASP A 47 2.45 18.27 3.31
C ASP A 47 1.30 17.39 2.79
N THR A 48 0.62 17.80 1.71
CA THR A 48 -0.44 17.03 1.07
C THR A 48 0.06 15.65 0.59
N ARG A 49 1.27 15.63 0.00
CA ARG A 49 1.90 14.39 -0.48
C ARG A 49 2.27 13.47 0.68
N HIS A 50 2.80 14.03 1.77
CA HIS A 50 3.17 13.28 2.96
C HIS A 50 1.96 12.67 3.65
N ASP A 51 0.89 13.44 3.82
CA ASP A 51 -0.38 12.95 4.37
C ASP A 51 -0.96 11.79 3.55
N LYS A 52 -0.86 11.88 2.22
CA LYS A 52 -1.26 10.79 1.32
C LYS A 52 -0.39 9.54 1.50
N TYR A 53 0.93 9.71 1.57
CA TYR A 53 1.86 8.60 1.80
C TYR A 53 1.52 7.87 3.12
N GLU A 54 1.26 8.60 4.20
CA GLU A 54 0.86 8.04 5.49
C GLU A 54 -0.46 7.27 5.42
N ARG A 55 -1.47 7.77 4.68
CA ARG A 55 -2.72 7.03 4.44
C ARG A 55 -2.48 5.73 3.69
N LEU A 56 -1.63 5.74 2.67
CA LEU A 56 -1.28 4.57 1.88
C LEU A 56 -0.52 3.51 2.71
N VAL A 57 0.42 3.94 3.56
CA VAL A 57 1.14 3.04 4.49
C VAL A 57 0.17 2.33 5.44
N LYS A 58 -0.83 3.05 5.97
CA LYS A 58 -1.85 2.47 6.85
C LYS A 58 -2.69 1.42 6.11
N LEU A 59 -3.16 1.73 4.90
CA LEU A 59 -3.90 0.78 4.06
C LEU A 59 -3.06 -0.46 3.72
N SER A 60 -1.79 -0.26 3.36
CA SER A 60 -0.83 -1.32 3.06
C SER A 60 -0.62 -2.25 4.24
N ARG A 61 -0.45 -1.70 5.44
CA ARG A 61 -0.32 -2.49 6.67
C ARG A 61 -1.57 -3.33 6.94
N ASP A 62 -2.76 -2.76 6.77
CA ASP A 62 -4.01 -3.51 6.95
C ASP A 62 -4.14 -4.65 5.94
N ILE A 63 -3.79 -4.40 4.67
CA ILE A 63 -3.75 -5.41 3.60
C ILE A 63 -2.80 -6.55 3.98
N THR A 64 -1.58 -6.24 4.44
CA THR A 64 -0.61 -7.24 4.91
C THR A 64 -1.19 -8.10 6.04
N ILE A 65 -1.77 -7.46 7.07
CA ILE A 65 -2.30 -8.18 8.23
C ILE A 65 -3.40 -9.17 7.82
N GLU A 66 -4.37 -8.72 7.02
CA GLU A 66 -5.47 -9.56 6.58
C GLU A 66 -5.04 -10.66 5.60
N SER A 67 -4.06 -10.37 4.73
CA SER A 67 -3.51 -11.38 3.82
C SER A 67 -2.78 -12.48 4.58
N LYS A 68 -1.95 -12.13 5.57
CA LYS A 68 -1.30 -13.12 6.46
C LYS A 68 -2.29 -13.96 7.23
N ARG A 69 -3.34 -13.33 7.79
CA ARG A 69 -4.42 -14.06 8.48
C ARG A 69 -5.08 -15.08 7.54
N THR A 70 -5.28 -14.71 6.28
CA THR A 70 -5.82 -15.60 5.26
C THR A 70 -4.86 -16.76 4.95
N ILE A 71 -3.56 -16.49 4.81
CA ILE A 71 -2.54 -17.54 4.62
C ILE A 71 -2.54 -18.53 5.78
N PHE A 72 -2.56 -18.04 7.03
CA PHE A 72 -2.65 -18.90 8.22
C PHE A 72 -3.95 -19.71 8.29
N LEU A 73 -5.07 -19.15 7.83
CA LEU A 73 -6.34 -19.87 7.71
C LEU A 73 -6.22 -21.00 6.68
N LEU A 74 -5.64 -20.72 5.51
CA LEU A 74 -5.44 -21.68 4.43
C LEU A 74 -4.49 -22.82 4.82
N HIS A 75 -3.49 -22.56 5.67
CA HIS A 75 -2.63 -23.63 6.20
C HIS A 75 -3.39 -24.71 6.97
N ARG A 76 -4.58 -24.42 7.51
CA ARG A 76 -5.41 -25.41 8.23
C ARG A 76 -6.14 -26.36 7.28
N PHE A 77 -6.21 -26.05 5.99
CA PHE A 77 -6.92 -26.84 4.99
C PHE A 77 -6.45 -28.30 4.92
N THR A 78 -5.15 -28.56 5.03
CA THR A 78 -4.58 -29.92 4.98
C THR A 78 -4.93 -30.77 6.21
N SER A 79 -5.37 -30.13 7.30
CA SER A 79 -5.49 -30.77 8.62
C SER A 79 -6.94 -30.97 9.07
N ALA A 80 -7.93 -30.45 8.35
CA ALA A 80 -9.31 -30.42 8.79
C ALA A 80 -10.28 -31.05 7.78
N PRO A 81 -11.32 -31.79 8.23
CA PRO A 81 -12.31 -32.41 7.35
C PRO A 81 -13.25 -31.40 6.67
N ASN A 82 -13.24 -30.13 7.07
CA ASN A 82 -14.10 -29.05 6.58
C ASN A 82 -13.38 -28.08 5.62
N GLY A 83 -12.60 -28.60 4.68
CA GLY A 83 -11.80 -27.80 3.75
C GLY A 83 -12.60 -26.77 2.92
N GLU A 84 -13.85 -27.09 2.55
CA GLU A 84 -14.70 -26.16 1.78
C GLU A 84 -15.12 -24.93 2.58
N GLU A 85 -15.42 -25.08 3.88
CA GLU A 85 -15.75 -23.95 4.76
C GLU A 85 -14.55 -23.00 4.90
N ILE A 86 -13.34 -23.56 5.05
CA ILE A 86 -12.09 -22.79 5.12
C ILE A 86 -11.88 -22.00 3.82
N LEU A 87 -12.13 -22.61 2.66
CA LEU A 87 -12.01 -21.94 1.38
C LEU A 87 -13.04 -20.81 1.24
N SER A 88 -14.28 -21.03 1.63
CA SER A 88 -15.32 -19.99 1.63
C SER A 88 -14.96 -18.83 2.57
N GLU A 89 -14.51 -19.13 3.78
CA GLU A 89 -14.09 -18.11 4.75
C GLU A 89 -12.89 -17.30 4.24
N SER A 90 -11.92 -17.98 3.60
CA SER A 90 -10.76 -17.32 3.01
C SER A 90 -11.14 -16.37 1.87
N GLU A 91 -12.15 -16.72 1.06
CA GLU A 91 -12.64 -15.86 -0.02
C GLU A 91 -13.25 -14.57 0.51
N VAL A 92 -14.06 -14.65 1.56
CA VAL A 92 -14.67 -13.49 2.23
C VAL A 92 -13.58 -12.54 2.77
N LYS A 93 -12.49 -13.09 3.30
CA LYS A 93 -11.34 -12.29 3.77
C LYS A 93 -10.60 -11.64 2.60
N LEU A 94 -10.35 -12.36 1.51
CA LEU A 94 -9.73 -11.80 0.31
C LEU A 94 -10.58 -10.70 -0.33
N ASP A 95 -11.91 -10.82 -0.30
CA ASP A 95 -12.81 -9.74 -0.71
C ASP A 95 -12.62 -8.47 0.13
N ALA A 96 -12.43 -8.61 1.44
CA ALA A 96 -12.13 -7.47 2.31
C ALA A 96 -10.78 -6.82 1.96
N VAL A 97 -9.77 -7.64 1.60
CA VAL A 97 -8.49 -7.15 1.13
C VAL A 97 -8.63 -6.41 -0.20
N ARG A 98 -9.38 -6.96 -1.17
CA ARG A 98 -9.67 -6.30 -2.47
C ARG A 98 -10.34 -4.94 -2.28
N ARG A 99 -11.25 -4.80 -1.32
CA ARG A 99 -11.86 -3.50 -0.97
C ARG A 99 -10.83 -2.49 -0.46
N LYS A 100 -9.85 -2.90 0.34
CA LYS A 100 -8.75 -2.01 0.77
C LYS A 100 -7.83 -1.64 -0.39
N ILE A 101 -7.55 -2.59 -1.30
CA ILE A 101 -6.79 -2.29 -2.53
C ILE A 101 -7.56 -1.29 -3.41
N LYS A 102 -8.89 -1.36 -3.46
CA LYS A 102 -9.71 -0.32 -4.12
C LYS A 102 -9.52 1.06 -3.49
N GLN A 103 -9.43 1.16 -2.15
CA GLN A 103 -9.14 2.43 -1.48
C GLN A 103 -7.75 2.96 -1.81
N VAL A 104 -6.74 2.08 -1.87
CA VAL A 104 -5.39 2.43 -2.36
C VAL A 104 -5.46 2.97 -3.78
N ALA A 105 -6.21 2.30 -4.66
CA ALA A 105 -6.38 2.71 -6.04
C ALA A 105 -7.00 4.11 -6.15
N GLN A 106 -7.97 4.44 -5.29
CA GLN A 106 -8.62 5.76 -5.24
C GLN A 106 -7.68 6.87 -4.78
N GLU A 107 -6.81 6.61 -3.79
CA GLU A 107 -5.81 7.59 -3.32
C GLU A 107 -4.74 7.91 -4.38
N LEU A 108 -4.51 6.97 -5.31
CA LEU A 108 -3.50 7.07 -6.38
C LEU A 108 -4.04 7.63 -7.70
N ILE A 109 -5.33 7.97 -7.80
CA ILE A 109 -5.89 8.56 -9.03
C ILE A 109 -5.22 9.91 -9.29
N GLY A 110 -4.64 10.06 -10.48
CA GLY A 110 -3.95 11.29 -10.89
C GLY A 110 -2.55 11.49 -10.30
N GLU A 111 -2.03 10.50 -9.57
CA GLU A 111 -0.69 10.52 -9.00
C GLU A 111 0.31 9.70 -9.82
N ASP A 112 1.59 10.03 -9.70
CA ASP A 112 2.67 9.17 -10.19
C ASP A 112 2.85 7.97 -9.26
N MET A 113 2.48 6.78 -9.74
CA MET A 113 2.55 5.52 -8.98
C MET A 113 3.94 5.23 -8.43
N TYR A 114 5.02 5.60 -9.13
CA TYR A 114 6.38 5.28 -8.69
C TYR A 114 6.72 5.96 -7.36
N GLN A 115 6.14 7.13 -7.08
CA GLN A 115 6.40 7.88 -5.85
C GLN A 115 5.82 7.20 -4.61
N PHE A 116 4.71 6.47 -4.79
CA PHE A 116 3.98 5.83 -3.70
C PHE A 116 4.15 4.31 -3.65
N HIS A 117 4.81 3.72 -4.65
CA HIS A 117 5.06 2.28 -4.75
C HIS A 117 5.62 1.68 -3.45
N ARG A 118 6.57 2.36 -2.81
CA ARG A 118 7.21 1.88 -1.57
C ARG A 118 6.24 1.78 -0.39
N ALA A 119 5.20 2.63 -0.34
CA ALA A 119 4.20 2.57 0.73
C ALA A 119 3.32 1.32 0.63
N ILE A 120 3.02 0.87 -0.59
CA ILE A 120 1.98 -0.13 -0.89
C ILE A 120 2.53 -1.50 -1.30
N SER A 121 3.75 -1.57 -1.83
CA SER A 121 4.38 -2.82 -2.30
C SER A 121 4.33 -3.96 -1.26
N PRO A 122 4.63 -3.76 0.04
CA PRO A 122 4.55 -4.83 1.03
C PRO A 122 3.14 -5.42 1.17
N GLY A 123 2.09 -4.60 1.16
CA GLY A 123 0.71 -5.07 1.21
C GLY A 123 0.33 -5.89 -0.02
N LEU A 124 0.75 -5.45 -1.20
CA LEU A 124 0.41 -6.10 -2.46
C LEU A 124 1.11 -7.44 -2.65
N GLN A 125 2.38 -7.54 -2.23
CA GLN A 125 3.12 -8.81 -2.24
C GLN A 125 2.41 -9.88 -1.40
N GLU A 126 1.97 -9.50 -0.20
CA GLU A 126 1.26 -10.39 0.71
C GLU A 126 -0.12 -10.79 0.18
N TYR A 127 -0.83 -9.87 -0.50
CA TYR A 127 -2.07 -10.20 -1.20
C TYR A 127 -1.84 -11.22 -2.32
N VAL A 128 -0.79 -11.04 -3.13
CA VAL A 128 -0.42 -11.98 -4.21
C VAL A 128 -0.12 -13.36 -3.63
N GLU A 129 0.63 -13.43 -2.54
CA GLU A 129 0.91 -14.69 -1.85
C GLU A 129 -0.39 -15.37 -1.41
N ALA A 130 -1.29 -14.62 -0.76
CA ALA A 130 -2.56 -15.17 -0.27
C ALA A 130 -3.48 -15.69 -1.40
N VAL A 131 -3.67 -14.94 -2.49
CA VAL A 131 -4.51 -15.38 -3.61
C VAL A 131 -3.87 -16.54 -4.37
N SER A 132 -2.54 -16.53 -4.53
CA SER A 132 -1.83 -17.61 -5.20
C SER A 132 -1.90 -18.89 -4.40
N PHE A 133 -1.78 -18.79 -3.07
CA PHE A 133 -1.88 -19.95 -2.19
C PHE A 133 -3.29 -20.53 -2.19
N GLN A 134 -4.32 -19.69 -2.12
CA GLN A 134 -5.72 -20.12 -2.21
C GLN A 134 -6.02 -20.80 -3.55
N TYR A 135 -5.55 -20.21 -4.65
CA TYR A 135 -5.74 -20.77 -5.99
C TYR A 135 -5.02 -22.10 -6.16
N PHE A 136 -3.80 -22.24 -5.62
CA PHE A 136 -3.06 -23.49 -5.62
C PHE A 136 -3.77 -24.59 -4.84
N ILE A 137 -4.36 -24.27 -3.68
CA ILE A 137 -5.16 -25.25 -2.92
C ILE A 137 -6.36 -25.74 -3.74
N LYS A 138 -7.06 -24.83 -4.44
CA LYS A 138 -8.25 -25.13 -5.24
C LYS A 138 -7.94 -25.94 -6.51
N THR A 139 -6.88 -25.58 -7.23
CA THR A 139 -6.64 -26.05 -8.61
C THR A 139 -5.37 -26.89 -8.79
N ARG A 140 -4.48 -26.91 -7.78
CA ARG A 140 -3.11 -27.47 -7.87
C ARG A 140 -2.27 -26.86 -9.00
N SER A 141 -2.56 -25.61 -9.36
CA SER A 141 -1.82 -24.84 -10.37
C SER A 141 -1.49 -23.43 -9.87
N LEU A 142 -0.63 -22.72 -10.58
CA LEU A 142 -0.25 -21.34 -10.25
C LEU A 142 -1.15 -20.36 -11.01
N ILE A 143 -1.65 -19.35 -10.29
CA ILE A 143 -2.43 -18.26 -10.89
C ILE A 143 -1.52 -17.35 -11.71
N SER A 144 -2.01 -16.88 -12.85
CA SER A 144 -1.31 -15.90 -13.68
C SER A 144 -1.44 -14.48 -13.13
N VAL A 145 -0.48 -13.61 -13.46
CA VAL A 145 -0.54 -12.18 -13.10
C VAL A 145 -1.75 -11.51 -13.73
N GLU A 146 -2.12 -11.93 -14.94
CA GLU A 146 -3.29 -11.45 -15.67
C GLU A 146 -4.59 -11.79 -14.93
N GLU A 147 -4.71 -12.99 -14.35
CA GLU A 147 -5.86 -13.38 -13.54
C GLU A 147 -5.96 -12.59 -12.23
N ILE A 148 -4.83 -12.34 -11.56
CA ILE A 148 -4.78 -11.48 -10.38
C ILE A 148 -5.25 -10.06 -10.75
N ASN A 149 -4.72 -9.51 -11.83
CA ASN A 149 -5.06 -8.17 -12.29
C ASN A 149 -6.54 -8.03 -12.63
N LYS A 150 -7.17 -9.06 -13.22
CA LYS A 150 -8.62 -9.07 -13.50
C LYS A 150 -9.46 -8.91 -12.23
N GLN A 151 -9.02 -9.45 -11.10
CA GLN A 151 -9.71 -9.32 -9.81
C GLN A 151 -9.58 -7.92 -9.19
N LEU A 152 -8.68 -7.09 -9.73
CA LEU A 152 -8.36 -5.76 -9.23
C LEU A 152 -8.75 -4.65 -10.22
N ILE A 153 -9.62 -4.97 -11.16
CA ILE A 153 -10.27 -3.97 -12.01
C ILE A 153 -11.48 -3.45 -11.24
N PHE A 154 -11.42 -2.19 -10.81
CA PHE A 154 -12.52 -1.54 -10.13
C PHE A 154 -13.18 -0.52 -11.07
N THR A 155 -14.47 -0.71 -11.37
CA THR A 155 -15.30 0.30 -12.02
C THR A 155 -15.70 1.35 -10.97
N ALA A 156 -15.58 2.62 -11.34
CA ALA A 156 -16.17 3.71 -10.57
C ALA A 156 -17.64 3.81 -11.00
N GLU A 157 -18.55 3.24 -10.23
CA GLU A 157 -19.99 3.32 -10.54
C GLU A 157 -20.69 4.53 -9.89
N ASP A 158 -20.01 5.33 -9.06
CA ASP A 158 -20.69 6.34 -8.23
C ASP A 158 -20.25 7.80 -8.42
N ARG A 159 -19.70 8.19 -9.58
CA ARG A 159 -19.64 9.60 -9.96
C ARG A 159 -19.92 9.74 -11.44
N GLU A 160 -21.06 10.34 -11.76
CA GLU A 160 -21.33 10.85 -13.10
C GLU A 160 -20.14 11.71 -13.55
N GLU A 161 -19.74 11.49 -14.80
CA GLU A 161 -18.67 12.14 -15.55
C GLU A 161 -17.24 11.56 -15.40
N THR A 162 -16.81 10.94 -16.51
CA THR A 162 -15.53 10.28 -16.82
C THR A 162 -15.33 8.88 -16.23
N THR A 163 -15.56 7.87 -17.08
CA THR A 163 -15.21 6.46 -16.85
C THR A 163 -13.69 6.29 -16.77
N ASN A 164 -13.10 6.71 -15.66
CA ASN A 164 -11.70 6.42 -15.37
C ASN A 164 -11.61 4.99 -14.85
N MET A 165 -11.33 4.05 -15.75
CA MET A 165 -10.91 2.70 -15.36
C MET A 165 -9.62 2.81 -14.56
N VAL A 166 -9.72 2.65 -13.24
CA VAL A 166 -8.53 2.57 -12.39
C VAL A 166 -7.99 1.15 -12.51
N LYS A 167 -7.17 0.92 -13.54
CA LYS A 167 -6.34 -0.28 -13.59
C LYS A 167 -5.21 -0.10 -12.60
N VAL A 168 -5.26 -0.91 -11.56
CA VAL A 168 -4.15 -1.04 -10.62
C VAL A 168 -3.01 -1.77 -11.35
N PHE A 169 -2.18 -1.03 -12.09
CA PHE A 169 -0.98 -1.54 -12.76
C PHE A 169 0.18 -1.81 -11.79
N LEU A 170 -0.11 -1.99 -10.51
CA LEU A 170 0.89 -2.11 -9.45
C LEU A 170 1.85 -3.29 -9.67
N PHE A 171 1.37 -4.39 -10.26
CA PHE A 171 2.18 -5.58 -10.49
C PHE A 171 3.12 -5.50 -11.71
N SER A 172 2.87 -4.57 -12.63
CA SER A 172 3.76 -4.36 -13.77
C SER A 172 5.03 -3.60 -13.38
N ILE A 173 4.93 -2.76 -12.34
CA ILE A 173 6.07 -2.03 -11.74
C ILE A 173 7.02 -3.01 -11.05
N ASP A 174 6.48 -3.98 -10.31
CA ASP A 174 7.29 -4.95 -9.58
C ASP A 174 8.08 -5.87 -10.54
N LYS A 175 7.59 -6.21 -11.74
CA LYS A 175 8.41 -6.93 -12.74
C LYS A 175 9.67 -6.17 -13.19
N HIS A 176 9.71 -4.85 -13.04
CA HIS A 176 10.87 -4.03 -13.41
C HIS A 176 11.82 -3.76 -12.24
N LEU A 177 11.36 -3.84 -10.99
CA LEU A 177 12.18 -3.66 -9.78
C LEU A 177 12.58 -4.98 -9.11
N SER A 178 11.66 -5.93 -9.05
CA SER A 178 11.92 -7.32 -8.71
C SER A 178 12.39 -8.03 -9.98
N GLY A 179 13.71 -8.02 -10.19
CA GLY A 179 14.39 -9.07 -10.94
C GLY A 179 14.18 -10.41 -10.22
N MET A 180 12.94 -10.89 -10.18
CA MET A 180 12.60 -12.24 -9.78
C MET A 180 13.13 -13.15 -10.88
N GLU A 181 14.37 -13.59 -10.65
CA GLU A 181 14.90 -14.85 -11.13
C GLU A 181 13.86 -15.95 -10.88
N ILE A 182 13.01 -16.16 -11.87
CA ILE A 182 12.51 -17.50 -12.16
C ILE A 182 13.56 -18.08 -13.10
N GLN A 183 14.64 -18.58 -12.51
CA GLN A 183 15.48 -19.58 -13.19
C GLN A 183 14.59 -20.81 -13.38
N GLN A 184 14.13 -20.99 -14.62
CA GLN A 184 13.92 -22.33 -15.17
C GLN A 184 15.28 -22.96 -15.46
#